data_AF-A0A7J8P7M7-F1
#
_entry.id   AF-A0A7J8P7M7-F1
#
_cell.length_a   1.000
_cell.length_b   1.000
_cell.length_c   1.000
_cell.angle_alpha   90.00
_cell.angle_beta   90.00
_cell.angle_gamma   90.00
#
_symmetry.space_group_name_H-M   'P 1'
#
loop_
_entity.id
_entity.type
_entity.pdbx_description
1 polymer ?
#
loop_
_entity_poly.entity_id
_entity_poly.type
_entity_poly.pdbx_seq_one_letter_code
_entity_poly.pdbx_strand_id
1 'polypeptide(L)'
;MGSVPNPGELTELTQPSFDEFQHQTSLMTGCTLMWKELSDHISSLEANLMRQSEALKRKIEALDSETKTSLDSLKKRELSIDDSVKIAVNRVELLKKDALKTLNDDNPDGEVDNGDGLLQILKSTCLRMEAKEFWNFVSGRKKDIELLREKIPEALSECIDPAKFVMEAISEVFPVDKRGNERGNDLGWACVLVLESLIPAVVDPVIGKSRMLITRSVKEKAKEIAETWKRSLEERGGIDNVKTPDVHTFFQHLITFGIVNEEELDLYRKLVIGSAWRKQMPKLAVSLGLGDKMPDMIEELISKGQQLDAVHFTYEVGLVNRFPPVPLLKAFLKDAKKAASSILEDPNNAGRAA
;
A
#
# COMPACT_ATOMS: atom_id res chain seq x y z
N MET A 1 22.00 -40.63 105.07
CA MET A 1 22.72 -41.67 104.31
C MET A 1 22.81 -41.14 102.88
N GLY A 2 23.90 -40.56 102.39
CA GLY A 2 25.28 -41.00 102.49
C GLY A 2 25.63 -41.73 101.20
N SER A 3 26.09 -40.99 100.18
CA SER A 3 27.00 -41.47 99.12
C SER A 3 27.50 -40.28 98.29
N VAL A 4 28.79 -40.01 98.44
CA VAL A 4 29.64 -39.12 97.62
C VAL A 4 30.18 -39.99 96.45
N PRO A 5 30.54 -39.41 95.29
CA PRO A 5 30.34 -40.00 93.97
C PRO A 5 31.48 -40.91 93.49
N ASN A 6 31.16 -41.78 92.52
CA ASN A 6 32.15 -42.52 91.75
C ASN A 6 32.49 -41.73 90.48
N PRO A 7 33.77 -41.40 90.21
CA PRO A 7 34.16 -40.55 89.10
C PRO A 7 34.43 -41.39 87.85
N GLY A 8 33.91 -40.93 86.71
CA GLY A 8 34.36 -41.41 85.41
C GLY A 8 33.50 -42.51 84.83
N GLU A 9 32.51 -42.10 84.04
CA GLU A 9 32.34 -42.68 82.71
C GLU A 9 31.95 -41.50 81.82
N LEU A 10 32.97 -40.97 81.16
CA LEU A 10 32.81 -40.08 80.01
C LEU A 10 31.84 -40.78 79.08
N THR A 11 30.65 -40.19 78.92
CA THR A 11 29.78 -40.52 77.80
C THR A 11 30.63 -40.26 76.57
N GLU A 12 31.11 -41.33 75.94
CA GLU A 12 31.74 -41.29 74.63
C GLU A 12 30.71 -40.63 73.70
N LEU A 13 30.84 -39.31 73.56
CA LEU A 13 30.41 -38.60 72.37
C LEU A 13 31.24 -39.22 71.25
N THR A 14 30.70 -40.25 70.61
CA THR A 14 31.20 -40.75 69.33
C THR A 14 31.34 -39.53 68.44
N GLN A 15 32.58 -39.11 68.20
CA GLN A 15 32.87 -38.02 67.29
C GLN A 15 32.23 -38.39 65.96
N PRO A 16 31.44 -37.49 65.34
CA PRO A 16 30.86 -37.78 64.03
C PRO A 16 32.01 -38.21 63.12
N SER A 17 31.86 -39.39 62.50
CA SER A 17 32.90 -39.88 61.60
C SER A 17 33.09 -38.84 60.50
N PHE A 18 34.33 -38.69 60.04
CA PHE A 18 34.65 -37.73 58.98
C PHE A 18 33.76 -37.92 57.74
N ASP A 19 33.33 -39.16 57.48
CA ASP A 19 32.41 -39.51 56.40
C ASP A 19 30.99 -38.94 56.60
N GLU A 20 30.47 -38.94 57.84
CA GLU A 20 29.18 -38.32 58.19
C GLU A 20 29.22 -36.80 57.94
N PHE A 21 30.33 -36.16 58.33
CA PHE A 21 30.53 -34.72 58.12
C PHE A 21 30.64 -34.37 56.63
N GLN A 22 31.34 -35.19 55.84
CA GLN A 22 31.38 -35.05 54.38
C GLN A 22 30.00 -35.24 53.75
N HIS A 23 29.22 -36.22 54.21
CA HIS A 23 27.87 -36.46 53.73
C HIS A 23 26.93 -35.27 54.02
N GLN A 24 26.95 -34.73 55.24
CA GLN A 24 26.18 -33.54 55.59
C GLN A 24 26.61 -32.29 54.79
N THR A 25 27.91 -32.12 54.55
CA THR A 25 28.43 -31.02 53.73
C THR A 25 27.93 -31.14 52.29
N SER A 26 27.91 -32.34 51.72
CA SER A 26 27.38 -32.61 50.38
C SER A 26 25.89 -32.29 50.29
N LEU A 27 25.10 -32.74 51.27
CA LEU A 27 23.66 -32.43 51.35
C LEU A 27 23.40 -30.93 51.46
N MET A 28 24.13 -30.22 52.34
CA MET A 28 24.00 -28.76 52.49
C MET A 28 24.39 -28.02 51.22
N THR A 29 25.42 -28.48 50.52
CA THR A 29 25.83 -27.92 49.23
C THR A 29 24.75 -28.15 48.17
N GLY A 30 24.19 -29.36 48.10
CA GLY A 30 23.08 -29.70 47.20
C GLY A 30 21.82 -28.87 47.48
N CYS A 31 21.43 -28.72 48.74
CA CYS A 31 20.31 -27.86 49.14
C CYS A 31 20.55 -26.39 48.80
N THR A 32 21.77 -25.88 49.00
CA THR A 32 22.13 -24.49 48.67
C THR A 32 22.07 -24.26 47.15
N LEU A 33 22.54 -25.23 46.36
CA LEU A 33 22.50 -25.16 44.91
C LEU A 33 21.06 -25.21 44.38
N MET A 34 20.21 -26.11 44.89
CA MET A 34 18.78 -26.15 44.55
C MET A 34 18.05 -24.86 44.95
N TRP A 35 18.35 -24.29 46.12
CA TRP A 35 17.80 -23.01 46.54
C TRP A 35 18.19 -21.87 45.61
N LYS A 36 19.46 -21.86 45.16
CA LYS A 36 19.94 -20.88 44.20
C LYS A 36 19.24 -21.03 42.85
N GLU A 37 19.15 -22.24 42.31
CA GLU A 37 18.44 -22.51 41.05
C GLU A 37 16.98 -22.08 41.12
N LEU A 38 16.29 -22.39 42.23
CA LEU A 38 14.91 -21.97 42.44
C LEU A 38 14.78 -20.44 42.50
N SER A 39 15.68 -19.77 43.24
CA SER A 39 15.70 -18.30 43.35
C SER A 39 15.97 -17.63 42.00
N ASP A 40 16.91 -18.16 41.22
CA ASP A 40 17.24 -17.65 39.87
C ASP A 40 16.05 -17.85 38.93
N HIS A 41 15.37 -19.01 38.99
CA HIS A 41 14.18 -19.28 38.19
C HIS A 41 13.01 -18.38 38.56
N ILE A 42 12.75 -18.14 39.85
CA ILE A 42 11.71 -17.20 40.30
C ILE A 42 12.02 -15.79 39.83
N SER A 43 13.27 -15.35 39.95
CA SER A 43 13.71 -14.01 39.49
C SER A 43 13.56 -13.87 37.98
N SER A 44 13.88 -14.92 37.22
CA SER A 44 13.69 -14.97 35.77
C SER A 44 12.21 -14.89 35.39
N LEU A 45 11.35 -15.63 36.09
CA LEU A 45 9.90 -15.62 35.88
C LEU A 45 9.29 -14.25 36.20
N GLU A 46 9.71 -13.62 37.31
CA GLU A 46 9.27 -12.28 37.69
C GLU A 46 9.69 -11.25 36.63
N ALA A 47 10.94 -11.30 36.17
CA ALA A 47 11.41 -10.42 35.11
C ALA A 47 10.65 -10.63 33.79
N ASN A 48 10.31 -11.88 33.45
CA ASN A 48 9.49 -12.18 32.27
C ASN A 48 8.06 -11.62 32.44
N LEU A 49 7.43 -11.86 33.59
CA LEU A 49 6.09 -11.36 33.88
C LEU A 49 6.03 -9.83 33.85
N MET A 50 7.04 -9.14 34.37
CA MET A 50 7.17 -7.68 34.29
C MET A 50 7.29 -7.20 32.85
N ARG A 51 8.14 -7.83 32.03
CA ARG A 51 8.25 -7.51 30.59
C ARG A 51 6.94 -7.73 29.85
N GLN A 52 6.22 -8.82 30.13
CA GLN A 52 4.91 -9.10 29.53
C GLN A 52 3.86 -8.08 29.98
N SER A 53 3.84 -7.71 31.26
CA SER A 53 2.95 -6.68 31.81
C SER A 53 3.19 -5.33 31.14
N GLU A 54 4.45 -4.90 31.01
CA GLU A 54 4.81 -3.67 30.31
C GLU A 54 4.44 -3.72 28.82
N ALA A 55 4.68 -4.83 28.15
CA ALA A 55 4.28 -5.01 26.75
C ALA A 55 2.76 -4.93 26.56
N LEU A 56 1.98 -5.50 27.49
CA LEU A 56 0.52 -5.40 27.49
C LEU A 56 0.05 -3.97 27.76
N LYS A 57 0.64 -3.25 28.71
CA LYS A 57 0.32 -1.83 28.97
C LYS A 57 0.54 -0.98 27.72
N ARG A 58 1.69 -1.14 27.05
CA ARG A 58 1.98 -0.42 25.79
C ARG A 58 0.96 -0.75 24.69
N LYS A 59 0.52 -2.00 24.58
CA LYS A 59 -0.53 -2.41 23.63
C LYS A 59 -1.87 -1.76 23.96
N ILE A 60 -2.25 -1.69 25.23
CA ILE A 60 -3.50 -1.04 25.67
C ILE A 60 -3.45 0.45 25.35
N GLU A 61 -2.35 1.13 25.67
CA GLU A 61 -2.16 2.55 25.38
C GLU A 61 -2.21 2.83 23.87
N ALA A 62 -1.58 1.96 23.06
CA ALA A 62 -1.64 2.06 21.60
C ALA A 62 -3.09 1.92 21.09
N LEU A 63 -3.82 0.89 21.53
CA LEU A 63 -5.22 0.66 21.15
C LEU A 63 -6.14 1.81 21.59
N ASP A 64 -5.94 2.38 22.78
CA ASP A 64 -6.73 3.50 23.27
C ASP A 64 -6.49 4.76 22.41
N SER A 65 -5.23 5.02 22.07
CA SER A 65 -4.87 6.13 21.16
C SER A 65 -5.48 5.94 19.77
N GLU A 66 -5.43 4.73 19.21
CA GLU A 66 -6.01 4.38 17.92
C GLU A 66 -7.54 4.51 17.93
N THR A 67 -8.18 4.04 19.00
CA THR A 67 -9.63 4.15 19.20
C THR A 67 -10.06 5.61 19.27
N LYS A 68 -9.33 6.44 20.02
CA LYS A 68 -9.61 7.87 20.13
C LYS A 68 -9.48 8.58 18.78
N THR A 69 -8.41 8.31 18.03
CA THR A 69 -8.23 8.89 16.69
C THR A 69 -9.31 8.46 15.71
N SER A 70 -9.71 7.19 15.75
CA SER A 70 -10.82 6.66 14.93
C SER A 70 -12.15 7.33 15.28
N LEU A 71 -12.42 7.54 16.56
CA LEU A 71 -13.63 8.19 17.03
C LEU A 71 -13.68 9.67 16.62
N ASP A 72 -12.56 10.39 16.73
CA ASP A 72 -12.47 11.78 16.27
C ASP A 72 -12.64 11.89 14.75
N SER A 73 -12.12 10.93 13.98
CA SER A 73 -12.36 10.82 12.54
C SER A 73 -13.84 10.61 12.21
N LEU A 74 -14.52 9.73 12.95
CA LEU A 74 -15.96 9.50 12.78
C LEU A 74 -16.79 10.73 13.12
N LYS A 75 -16.49 11.42 14.22
CA LYS A 75 -17.15 12.69 14.59
C LYS A 75 -17.01 13.75 13.50
N LYS A 76 -15.80 13.91 12.94
CA LYS A 76 -15.56 14.84 11.83
C LYS A 76 -16.40 14.49 10.60
N ARG A 77 -16.53 13.19 10.29
CA ARG A 77 -17.38 12.71 9.19
C ARG A 77 -18.84 13.02 9.45
N GLU A 78 -19.35 12.73 10.65
CA GLU A 78 -20.73 13.00 11.04
C GLU A 78 -21.07 14.48 10.88
N LEU A 79 -20.25 15.37 11.43
CA LEU A 79 -20.43 16.83 11.33
C LEU A 79 -20.38 17.35 9.90
N SER A 80 -19.63 16.68 9.01
CA SER A 80 -19.49 17.08 7.61
C SER A 80 -20.65 16.61 6.72
N ILE A 81 -21.47 15.63 7.14
CA ILE A 81 -22.53 15.06 6.30
C ILE A 81 -23.51 16.15 5.85
N ASP A 82 -24.01 16.98 6.76
CA ASP A 82 -25.04 17.96 6.45
C ASP A 82 -24.55 19.00 5.43
N ASP A 83 -23.34 19.52 5.63
CA ASP A 83 -22.70 20.47 4.72
C ASP A 83 -22.42 19.83 3.35
N SER A 84 -21.88 18.61 3.31
CA SER A 84 -21.61 17.88 2.07
C SER A 84 -22.90 17.59 1.30
N VAL A 85 -23.98 17.19 1.98
CA VAL A 85 -25.30 16.97 1.37
C VAL A 85 -25.86 18.28 0.82
N LYS A 86 -25.76 19.38 1.56
CA LYS A 86 -26.21 20.70 1.11
C LYS A 86 -25.46 21.15 -0.15
N ILE A 87 -24.14 20.95 -0.21
CA ILE A 87 -23.32 21.25 -1.38
C ILE A 87 -23.76 20.39 -2.57
N ALA A 88 -23.95 19.09 -2.37
CA ALA A 88 -24.38 18.18 -3.43
C ALA A 88 -25.76 18.54 -3.99
N VAL A 89 -26.74 18.88 -3.13
CA VAL A 89 -28.08 19.30 -3.55
C VAL A 89 -28.02 20.58 -4.39
N ASN A 90 -27.27 21.59 -3.92
CA ASN A 90 -27.08 22.84 -4.67
C ASN A 90 -26.45 22.59 -6.04
N ARG A 91 -25.49 21.66 -6.11
CA ARG A 91 -24.84 21.26 -7.36
C ARG A 91 -25.82 20.59 -8.32
N VAL A 92 -26.64 19.66 -7.85
CA VAL A 92 -27.68 19.02 -8.68
C VAL A 92 -28.65 20.05 -9.26
N GLU A 93 -29.08 21.04 -8.45
CA GLU A 93 -29.93 22.14 -8.93
C GLU A 93 -29.23 23.01 -9.99
N LEU A 94 -27.92 23.26 -9.84
CA LEU A 94 -27.13 23.97 -10.84
C LEU A 94 -27.03 23.18 -12.16
N LEU A 95 -26.61 21.91 -12.08
CA LEU A 95 -26.49 21.02 -13.24
C LEU A 95 -27.81 20.88 -13.98
N LYS A 96 -28.94 20.79 -13.25
CA LYS A 96 -30.27 20.79 -13.83
C LYS A 96 -30.55 22.06 -14.63
N LYS A 97 -30.21 23.24 -14.09
CA LYS A 97 -30.39 24.51 -14.80
C LYS A 97 -29.51 24.59 -16.05
N ASP A 98 -28.27 24.14 -15.97
CA ASP A 98 -27.33 24.21 -17.09
C ASP A 98 -27.71 23.21 -18.18
N ALA A 99 -28.12 21.99 -17.84
CA ALA A 99 -28.68 21.04 -18.80
C ALA A 99 -29.91 21.59 -19.53
N LEU A 100 -30.80 22.31 -18.83
CA LEU A 100 -31.96 22.97 -19.45
C LEU A 100 -31.56 24.10 -20.40
N LYS A 101 -30.45 24.81 -20.15
CA LYS A 101 -29.94 25.82 -21.09
C LYS A 101 -29.38 25.17 -22.34
N THR A 102 -28.60 24.09 -22.20
CA THR A 102 -28.02 23.37 -23.34
C THR A 102 -29.08 22.78 -24.26
N LEU A 103 -30.24 22.38 -23.74
CA LEU A 103 -31.38 21.94 -24.56
C LEU A 103 -32.05 23.07 -25.36
N ASN A 104 -31.84 24.33 -24.98
CA ASN A 104 -32.45 25.50 -25.63
C ASN A 104 -31.49 26.21 -26.60
N ASP A 105 -30.19 25.93 -26.55
CA ASP A 105 -29.18 26.48 -27.46
C ASP A 105 -28.83 25.47 -28.56
N ASP A 106 -29.38 25.66 -29.76
CA ASP A 106 -29.15 24.86 -30.97
C ASP A 106 -27.81 25.20 -31.67
N ASN A 107 -26.67 25.26 -30.94
CA ASN A 107 -25.39 25.45 -31.62
C ASN A 107 -24.17 24.88 -30.85
N PRO A 108 -23.69 23.67 -31.20
CA PRO A 108 -22.50 23.09 -30.57
C PRO A 108 -21.20 23.38 -31.34
N ASP A 109 -21.25 23.99 -32.53
CA ASP A 109 -20.07 24.17 -33.38
C ASP A 109 -19.34 25.49 -33.09
N GLY A 110 -18.70 25.53 -31.93
CA GLY A 110 -17.55 26.39 -31.69
C GLY A 110 -16.28 25.56 -31.74
N GLU A 111 -15.79 25.21 -32.93
CA GLU A 111 -14.43 24.68 -33.08
C GLU A 111 -13.43 25.75 -32.64
N VAL A 112 -12.99 25.68 -31.39
CA VAL A 112 -11.85 26.41 -30.91
C VAL A 112 -10.81 25.36 -30.52
N ASP A 113 -9.77 25.20 -31.35
CA ASP A 113 -8.67 24.26 -31.19
C ASP A 113 -7.71 24.67 -30.03
N ASN A 114 -8.28 25.15 -28.93
CA ASN A 114 -7.58 25.62 -27.74
C ASN A 114 -8.05 24.83 -26.51
N GLY A 115 -7.39 25.04 -25.36
CA GLY A 115 -7.73 24.33 -24.12
C GLY A 115 -9.14 24.61 -23.57
N ASP A 116 -9.79 25.68 -24.04
CA ASP A 116 -11.18 26.01 -23.67
C ASP A 116 -12.17 25.15 -24.46
N GLY A 117 -12.00 25.01 -25.77
CA GLY A 117 -12.83 24.12 -26.59
C GLY A 117 -12.74 22.65 -26.14
N LEU A 118 -11.55 22.18 -25.76
CA LEU A 118 -11.36 20.85 -25.18
C LEU A 118 -12.17 20.67 -23.89
N LEU A 119 -12.12 21.66 -22.98
CA LEU A 119 -12.86 21.61 -21.72
C LEU A 119 -14.37 21.59 -21.96
N GLN A 120 -14.87 22.37 -22.92
CA GLN A 120 -16.30 22.40 -23.26
C GLN A 120 -16.80 21.05 -23.78
N ILE A 121 -16.03 20.36 -24.63
CA ILE A 121 -16.37 19.01 -25.11
C ILE A 121 -16.38 17.99 -23.96
N LEU A 122 -15.41 18.06 -23.06
CA LEU A 122 -15.39 17.20 -21.88
C LEU A 122 -16.59 17.48 -20.96
N LYS A 123 -16.89 18.76 -20.68
CA LYS A 123 -18.04 19.16 -19.87
C LYS A 123 -19.36 18.70 -20.48
N SER A 124 -19.54 18.86 -21.79
CA SER A 124 -20.79 18.47 -22.47
C SER A 124 -21.02 16.96 -22.42
N THR A 125 -19.99 16.16 -22.71
CA THR A 125 -20.07 14.68 -22.61
C THR A 125 -20.28 14.21 -21.17
N CYS A 126 -19.65 14.85 -20.18
CA CYS A 126 -19.86 14.59 -18.76
C CYS A 126 -21.29 14.92 -18.31
N LEU A 127 -21.82 16.08 -18.70
CA LEU A 127 -23.17 16.54 -18.37
C LEU A 127 -24.24 15.62 -18.98
N ARG A 128 -24.04 15.21 -20.24
CA ARG A 128 -24.94 14.28 -20.97
C ARG A 128 -24.75 12.82 -20.56
N MET A 129 -23.78 12.52 -19.70
CA MET A 129 -23.41 11.16 -19.27
C MET A 129 -23.02 10.24 -20.46
N GLU A 130 -22.41 10.80 -21.50
CA GLU A 130 -21.98 10.09 -22.72
C GLU A 130 -20.57 9.50 -22.55
N ALA A 131 -20.47 8.48 -21.68
CA ALA A 131 -19.20 7.88 -21.29
C ALA A 131 -18.36 7.35 -22.47
N LYS A 132 -19.02 6.81 -23.50
CA LYS A 132 -18.36 6.29 -24.71
C LYS A 132 -17.74 7.41 -25.56
N GLU A 133 -18.44 8.52 -25.74
CA GLU A 133 -17.94 9.66 -26.50
C GLU A 133 -16.78 10.33 -25.78
N PHE A 134 -16.92 10.54 -24.47
CA PHE A 134 -15.85 10.98 -23.59
C PHE A 134 -14.61 10.08 -23.71
N TRP A 135 -14.78 8.76 -23.63
CA TRP A 135 -13.68 7.81 -23.74
C TRP A 135 -12.96 7.89 -25.10
N ASN A 136 -13.72 7.93 -26.19
CA ASN A 136 -13.15 8.04 -27.54
C ASN A 136 -12.36 9.35 -27.71
N PHE A 137 -12.89 10.45 -27.18
CA PHE A 137 -12.22 11.75 -27.20
C PHE A 137 -10.90 11.73 -26.41
N VAL A 138 -10.94 11.27 -25.15
CA VAL A 138 -9.75 11.22 -24.27
C VAL A 138 -8.68 10.27 -24.85
N SER A 139 -9.07 9.07 -25.28
CA SER A 139 -8.13 8.06 -25.78
C SER A 139 -7.45 8.45 -27.10
N GLY A 140 -8.11 9.28 -27.92
CA GLY A 140 -7.54 9.83 -29.16
C GLY A 140 -6.53 10.97 -28.96
N ARG A 141 -6.52 11.62 -27.79
CA ARG A 141 -5.76 12.87 -27.53
C ARG A 141 -4.51 12.65 -26.66
N LYS A 142 -3.77 11.56 -26.88
CA LYS A 142 -2.56 11.21 -26.10
C LYS A 142 -1.50 12.33 -26.05
N LYS A 143 -1.38 13.14 -27.11
CA LYS A 143 -0.43 14.26 -27.17
C LYS A 143 -0.78 15.39 -26.17
N ASP A 144 -2.05 15.49 -25.78
CA ASP A 144 -2.58 16.53 -24.91
C ASP A 144 -2.71 16.05 -23.46
N ILE A 145 -1.95 15.01 -23.05
CA ILE A 145 -2.10 14.34 -21.75
C ILE A 145 -2.03 15.28 -20.54
N GLU A 146 -1.16 16.28 -20.58
CA GLU A 146 -1.02 17.26 -19.49
C GLU A 146 -2.25 18.18 -19.40
N LEU A 147 -2.75 18.61 -20.56
CA LEU A 147 -3.98 19.42 -20.64
C LEU A 147 -5.20 18.61 -20.20
N LEU A 148 -5.32 17.35 -20.63
CA LEU A 148 -6.36 16.44 -20.19
C LEU A 148 -6.31 16.22 -18.67
N ARG A 149 -5.11 16.06 -18.09
CA ARG A 149 -4.94 15.92 -16.64
C ARG A 149 -5.43 17.15 -15.86
N GLU A 150 -5.29 18.33 -16.44
CA GLU A 150 -5.82 19.57 -15.86
C GLU A 150 -7.35 19.68 -16.01
N LYS A 151 -7.88 19.37 -17.19
CA LYS A 151 -9.27 19.65 -17.56
C LYS A 151 -10.29 18.56 -17.19
N ILE A 152 -9.89 17.28 -17.19
CA ILE A 152 -10.81 16.18 -16.88
C ILE A 152 -11.40 16.30 -15.46
N PRO A 153 -10.62 16.59 -14.40
CA PRO A 153 -11.20 16.74 -13.06
C PRO A 153 -12.28 17.83 -12.99
N GLU A 154 -12.07 18.94 -13.70
CA GLU A 154 -13.06 20.02 -13.81
C GLU A 154 -14.31 19.54 -14.55
N ALA A 155 -14.15 18.83 -15.68
CA ALA A 155 -15.28 18.32 -16.47
C ALA A 155 -16.10 17.26 -15.73
N LEU A 156 -15.44 16.36 -14.98
CA LEU A 156 -16.12 15.36 -14.15
C LEU A 156 -16.98 16.00 -13.05
N SER A 157 -16.79 17.29 -12.76
CA SER A 157 -17.67 18.01 -11.85
C SER A 157 -19.08 18.25 -12.44
N GLU A 158 -19.24 18.12 -13.76
CA GLU A 158 -20.53 18.22 -14.44
C GLU A 158 -21.32 16.89 -14.41
N CYS A 159 -20.67 15.78 -14.07
CA CYS A 159 -21.33 14.48 -13.99
C CYS A 159 -22.27 14.39 -12.78
N ILE A 160 -23.44 13.78 -13.00
CA ILE A 160 -24.40 13.43 -11.94
C ILE A 160 -23.81 12.35 -11.03
N ASP A 161 -23.19 11.33 -11.62
CA ASP A 161 -22.49 10.25 -10.91
C ASP A 161 -21.10 10.04 -11.56
N PRO A 162 -20.08 10.82 -11.16
CA PRO A 162 -18.74 10.75 -11.74
C PRO A 162 -18.12 9.35 -11.62
N ALA A 163 -18.39 8.65 -10.52
CA ALA A 163 -17.78 7.35 -10.23
C ALA A 163 -18.33 6.27 -11.16
N LYS A 164 -19.65 6.24 -11.35
CA LYS A 164 -20.30 5.34 -12.32
C LYS A 164 -19.90 5.69 -13.76
N PHE A 165 -19.86 6.98 -14.10
CA PHE A 165 -19.45 7.47 -15.42
C PHE A 165 -18.04 6.99 -15.79
N VAL A 166 -17.07 7.15 -14.89
CA VAL A 166 -15.69 6.71 -15.11
C VAL A 166 -15.59 5.19 -15.31
N MET A 167 -16.31 4.40 -14.49
CA MET A 167 -16.34 2.94 -14.68
C MET A 167 -16.88 2.54 -16.06
N GLU A 168 -17.89 3.25 -16.54
CA GLU A 168 -18.48 3.01 -17.86
C GLU A 168 -17.52 3.42 -18.98
N ALA A 169 -16.87 4.58 -18.85
CA ALA A 169 -15.95 5.11 -19.85
C ALA A 169 -14.78 4.15 -20.12
N ILE A 170 -14.20 3.56 -19.07
CA ILE A 170 -13.04 2.66 -19.22
C ILE A 170 -13.42 1.20 -19.52
N SER A 171 -14.72 0.86 -19.57
CA SER A 171 -15.23 -0.52 -19.53
C SER A 171 -14.91 -1.39 -20.75
N GLU A 172 -14.53 -0.77 -21.87
CA GLU A 172 -14.08 -1.45 -23.09
C GLU A 172 -12.62 -1.93 -22.99
N VAL A 173 -11.84 -1.36 -22.07
CA VAL A 173 -10.40 -1.63 -21.92
C VAL A 173 -10.05 -2.28 -20.59
N PHE A 174 -10.73 -1.89 -19.50
CA PHE A 174 -10.49 -2.40 -18.15
C PHE A 174 -11.80 -2.97 -17.58
N PRO A 175 -11.80 -4.15 -16.93
CA PRO A 175 -10.65 -4.94 -16.44
C PRO A 175 -9.98 -5.84 -17.48
N VAL A 176 -10.64 -6.11 -18.60
CA VAL A 176 -10.11 -6.92 -19.71
C VAL A 176 -10.41 -6.17 -20.99
N ASP A 177 -9.42 -6.07 -21.88
CA ASP A 177 -9.56 -5.36 -23.15
C ASP A 177 -10.46 -6.15 -24.11
N LYS A 178 -11.62 -5.60 -24.44
CA LYS A 178 -12.64 -6.23 -25.29
C LYS A 178 -12.50 -5.87 -26.76
N ARG A 179 -11.57 -4.97 -27.11
CA ARG A 179 -11.45 -4.39 -28.46
C ARG A 179 -10.85 -5.35 -29.50
N GLY A 180 -10.50 -6.58 -29.11
CA GLY A 180 -10.05 -7.63 -30.00
C GLY A 180 -8.55 -7.61 -30.33
N ASN A 181 -8.13 -8.52 -31.22
CA ASN A 181 -6.72 -8.78 -31.55
C ASN A 181 -6.10 -7.79 -32.56
N GLU A 182 -6.90 -6.87 -33.11
CA GLU A 182 -6.38 -5.70 -33.81
C GLU A 182 -5.85 -4.73 -32.76
N ARG A 183 -4.61 -4.99 -32.33
CA ARG A 183 -3.89 -4.30 -31.27
C ARG A 183 -3.80 -2.80 -31.57
N GLY A 184 -4.86 -2.07 -31.23
CA GLY A 184 -4.82 -0.64 -31.05
C GLY A 184 -3.77 -0.29 -29.99
N ASN A 185 -3.36 0.98 -29.98
CA ASN A 185 -2.42 1.51 -29.00
C ASN A 185 -2.82 1.11 -27.57
N ASP A 186 -1.81 0.85 -26.72
CA ASP A 186 -2.01 0.67 -25.28
C ASP A 186 -2.76 1.88 -24.70
N LEU A 187 -3.96 1.64 -24.16
CA LEU A 187 -4.82 2.66 -23.56
C LEU A 187 -4.79 2.64 -22.03
N GLY A 188 -3.91 1.83 -21.40
CA GLY A 188 -3.76 1.83 -19.94
C GLY A 188 -3.43 3.21 -19.37
N TRP A 189 -2.68 4.04 -20.11
CA TRP A 189 -2.42 5.44 -19.73
C TRP A 189 -3.71 6.28 -19.63
N ALA A 190 -4.69 6.05 -20.51
CA ALA A 190 -5.95 6.78 -20.52
C ALA A 190 -6.84 6.31 -19.38
N CYS A 191 -6.88 5.00 -19.10
CA CYS A 191 -7.58 4.47 -17.93
C CYS A 191 -7.02 5.08 -16.64
N VAL A 192 -5.69 5.06 -16.47
CA VAL A 192 -5.02 5.68 -15.32
C VAL A 192 -5.38 7.16 -15.21
N LEU A 193 -5.28 7.92 -16.29
CA LEU A 193 -5.59 9.34 -16.31
C LEU A 193 -7.03 9.63 -15.85
N VAL A 194 -8.01 8.90 -16.39
CA VAL A 194 -9.43 9.07 -16.05
C VAL A 194 -9.69 8.66 -14.59
N LEU A 195 -9.10 7.56 -14.12
CA LEU A 195 -9.22 7.11 -12.72
C LEU A 195 -8.56 8.09 -11.75
N GLU A 196 -7.35 8.59 -12.04
CA GLU A 196 -6.70 9.63 -11.23
C GLU A 196 -7.54 10.91 -11.16
N SER A 197 -8.11 11.31 -12.30
CA SER A 197 -8.93 12.53 -12.42
C SER A 197 -10.27 12.43 -11.70
N LEU A 198 -10.74 11.22 -11.37
CA LEU A 198 -11.94 11.02 -10.58
C LEU A 198 -11.76 11.48 -9.13
N ILE A 199 -10.55 11.33 -8.55
CA ILE A 199 -10.32 11.54 -7.12
C ILE A 199 -10.84 12.91 -6.64
N PRO A 200 -10.52 14.06 -7.28
CA PRO A 200 -11.04 15.36 -6.87
C PRO A 200 -12.57 15.47 -6.93
N ALA A 201 -13.24 14.72 -7.81
CA ALA A 201 -14.69 14.75 -7.96
C ALA A 201 -15.44 13.92 -6.90
N VAL A 202 -14.74 13.01 -6.21
CA VAL A 202 -15.32 12.08 -5.22
C VAL A 202 -14.77 12.26 -3.80
N VAL A 203 -13.90 13.23 -3.55
CA VAL A 203 -13.52 13.60 -2.17
C VAL A 203 -14.63 14.41 -1.51
N ASP A 204 -14.78 14.28 -0.20
CA ASP A 204 -15.70 15.10 0.56
C ASP A 204 -15.27 16.58 0.49
N PRO A 205 -16.19 17.52 0.15
CA PRO A 205 -15.84 18.93 -0.04
C PRO A 205 -15.43 19.64 1.27
N VAL A 206 -15.74 19.07 2.43
CA VAL A 206 -15.45 19.65 3.75
C VAL A 206 -14.19 19.03 4.36
N ILE A 207 -14.11 17.70 4.37
CA ILE A 207 -13.01 16.96 5.02
C ILE A 207 -12.03 16.29 4.05
N GLY A 208 -12.20 16.51 2.75
CA GLY A 208 -11.27 16.07 1.71
C GLY A 208 -11.06 14.55 1.67
N LYS A 209 -9.81 14.14 1.48
CA LYS A 209 -9.41 12.73 1.35
C LYS A 209 -9.72 11.86 2.58
N SER A 210 -10.05 12.46 3.73
CA SER A 210 -10.48 11.71 4.92
C SER A 210 -11.82 10.99 4.70
N ARG A 211 -12.60 11.37 3.69
CA ARG A 211 -13.82 10.67 3.28
C ARG A 211 -13.99 10.74 1.76
N MET A 212 -14.07 9.57 1.13
CA MET A 212 -14.45 9.44 -0.27
C MET A 212 -15.97 9.27 -0.36
N LEU A 213 -16.63 10.09 -1.17
CA LEU A 213 -18.06 10.08 -1.47
C LEU A 213 -18.38 9.07 -2.57
N ILE A 214 -18.07 7.80 -2.32
CA ILE A 214 -18.35 6.69 -3.24
C ILE A 214 -19.43 5.81 -2.60
N THR A 215 -20.51 5.57 -3.34
CA THR A 215 -21.64 4.77 -2.85
C THR A 215 -21.24 3.31 -2.67
N ARG A 216 -21.97 2.59 -1.81
CA ARG A 216 -21.72 1.17 -1.55
C ARG A 216 -21.84 0.32 -2.81
N SER A 217 -22.86 0.56 -3.63
CA SER A 217 -23.07 -0.17 -4.89
C SER A 217 -21.93 0.03 -5.88
N VAL A 218 -21.40 1.25 -5.98
CA VAL A 218 -20.22 1.54 -6.81
C VAL A 218 -18.99 0.82 -6.26
N LYS A 219 -18.77 0.79 -4.93
CA LYS A 219 -17.68 0.01 -4.34
C LYS A 219 -17.80 -1.49 -4.59
N GLU A 220 -18.99 -2.06 -4.49
CA GLU A 220 -19.24 -3.48 -4.79
C GLU A 220 -18.91 -3.79 -6.26
N LYS A 221 -19.38 -2.96 -7.19
CA LYS A 221 -19.01 -3.07 -8.62
C LYS A 221 -17.51 -2.90 -8.87
N ALA A 222 -16.86 -1.98 -8.15
CA ALA A 222 -15.40 -1.80 -8.24
C ALA A 222 -14.66 -3.08 -7.81
N LYS A 223 -15.13 -3.75 -6.75
CA LYS A 223 -14.57 -5.03 -6.30
C LYS A 223 -14.77 -6.13 -7.33
N GLU A 224 -15.95 -6.24 -7.94
CA GLU A 224 -16.20 -7.20 -9.02
C GLU A 224 -15.26 -7.00 -10.23
N ILE A 225 -15.01 -5.74 -10.60
CA ILE A 225 -14.04 -5.37 -11.64
C ILE A 225 -12.63 -5.82 -11.25
N ALA A 226 -12.22 -5.58 -9.99
CA ALA A 226 -10.92 -5.99 -9.47
C ALA A 226 -10.76 -7.53 -9.47
N GLU A 227 -11.78 -8.27 -9.05
CA GLU A 227 -11.79 -9.74 -9.11
C GLU A 227 -11.71 -10.25 -10.55
N THR A 228 -12.42 -9.61 -11.47
CA THR A 228 -12.37 -9.96 -12.89
C THR A 228 -10.97 -9.75 -13.47
N TRP A 229 -10.30 -8.65 -13.11
CA TRP A 229 -8.92 -8.39 -13.51
C TRP A 229 -7.96 -9.45 -12.96
N LYS A 230 -8.07 -9.80 -11.67
CA LYS A 230 -7.24 -10.83 -11.02
C LYS A 230 -7.44 -12.21 -11.65
N ARG A 231 -8.69 -12.60 -11.95
CA ARG A 231 -8.96 -13.85 -12.66
C ARG A 231 -8.29 -13.88 -14.04
N SER A 232 -8.41 -12.78 -14.79
CA SER A 232 -7.78 -12.65 -16.10
C SER A 232 -6.25 -12.62 -16.02
N LEU A 233 -5.66 -12.12 -14.93
CA LEU A 233 -4.23 -12.20 -14.68
C LEU A 233 -3.77 -13.67 -14.60
N GLU A 234 -4.46 -14.50 -13.82
CA GLU A 234 -4.13 -15.93 -13.70
C GLU A 234 -4.28 -16.66 -15.04
N GLU A 235 -5.37 -16.40 -15.78
CA GLU A 235 -5.61 -16.98 -17.12
C GLU A 235 -4.54 -16.62 -18.14
N ARG A 236 -3.94 -15.42 -18.02
CA ARG A 236 -2.85 -14.94 -18.89
C ARG A 236 -1.46 -15.42 -18.47
N GLY A 237 -1.36 -16.35 -17.52
CA GLY A 237 -0.11 -16.90 -17.05
C GLY A 237 0.53 -16.11 -15.90
N GLY A 238 -0.29 -15.42 -15.11
CA GLY A 238 0.09 -14.81 -13.84
C GLY A 238 0.95 -13.55 -13.96
N ILE A 239 1.61 -13.21 -12.85
CA ILE A 239 2.38 -11.98 -12.65
C ILE A 239 3.52 -11.84 -13.66
N ASP A 240 4.13 -12.94 -14.11
CA ASP A 240 5.27 -12.90 -15.02
C ASP A 240 4.90 -12.44 -16.44
N ASN A 241 3.62 -12.55 -16.81
CA ASN A 241 3.12 -12.20 -18.14
C ASN A 241 2.29 -10.90 -18.18
N VAL A 242 2.12 -10.23 -17.03
CA VAL A 242 1.32 -9.01 -16.95
C VAL A 242 2.09 -7.80 -17.51
N LYS A 243 1.39 -6.99 -18.30
CA LYS A 243 1.94 -5.71 -18.75
C LYS A 243 1.89 -4.71 -17.60
N THR A 244 2.98 -3.99 -17.39
CA THR A 244 3.05 -2.99 -16.33
C THR A 244 1.97 -1.87 -16.41
N PRO A 245 1.57 -1.36 -17.58
CA PRO A 245 0.40 -0.47 -17.69
C PRO A 245 -0.90 -1.05 -17.11
N ASP A 246 -1.14 -2.35 -17.28
CA ASP A 246 -2.31 -3.04 -16.73
C ASP A 246 -2.24 -3.05 -15.19
N VAL A 247 -1.05 -3.30 -14.63
CA VAL A 247 -0.81 -3.28 -13.18
C VAL A 247 -1.07 -1.88 -12.60
N HIS A 248 -0.58 -0.83 -13.28
CA HIS A 248 -0.85 0.54 -12.88
C HIS A 248 -2.36 0.83 -12.89
N THR A 249 -3.06 0.47 -13.96
CA THR A 249 -4.50 0.66 -14.06
C THR A 249 -5.24 -0.04 -12.93
N PHE A 250 -4.87 -1.29 -12.63
CA PHE A 250 -5.43 -2.06 -11.53
C PHE A 250 -5.22 -1.39 -10.17
N PHE A 251 -3.99 -0.98 -9.85
CA PHE A 251 -3.70 -0.29 -8.59
C PHE A 251 -4.43 1.05 -8.50
N GLN A 252 -4.44 1.82 -9.59
CA GLN A 252 -5.14 3.09 -9.63
C GLN A 252 -6.64 2.88 -9.39
N HIS A 253 -7.26 1.83 -9.93
CA HIS A 253 -8.65 1.47 -9.67
C HIS A 253 -8.88 1.16 -8.19
N LEU A 254 -8.04 0.32 -7.57
CA LEU A 254 -8.16 -0.01 -6.15
C LEU A 254 -8.11 1.23 -5.24
N ILE A 255 -7.13 2.11 -5.51
CA ILE A 255 -6.89 3.34 -4.75
C ILE A 255 -8.05 4.32 -4.96
N THR A 256 -8.45 4.56 -6.21
CA THR A 256 -9.49 5.54 -6.57
C THR A 256 -10.83 5.18 -5.91
N PHE A 257 -11.20 3.90 -5.92
CA PHE A 257 -12.46 3.45 -5.31
C PHE A 257 -12.36 3.12 -3.81
N GLY A 258 -11.15 3.18 -3.23
CA GLY A 258 -10.90 2.87 -1.83
C GLY A 258 -11.33 1.45 -1.47
N ILE A 259 -10.90 0.47 -2.28
CA ILE A 259 -11.24 -0.96 -2.17
C ILE A 259 -10.01 -1.86 -2.01
N VAL A 260 -8.88 -1.29 -1.60
CA VAL A 260 -7.65 -2.04 -1.27
C VAL A 260 -7.98 -3.10 -0.20
N ASN A 261 -7.56 -4.35 -0.43
CA ASN A 261 -7.76 -5.46 0.49
C ASN A 261 -6.44 -5.79 1.23
N GLU A 262 -6.44 -5.71 2.57
CA GLU A 262 -5.27 -6.00 3.39
C GLU A 262 -4.83 -7.47 3.33
N GLU A 263 -5.76 -8.39 3.05
CA GLU A 263 -5.47 -9.81 2.90
C GLU A 263 -4.67 -10.10 1.60
N GLU A 264 -4.64 -9.16 0.66
CA GLU A 264 -4.00 -9.30 -0.65
C GLU A 264 -2.69 -8.54 -0.79
N LEU A 265 -2.15 -7.99 0.32
CA LEU A 265 -0.92 -7.20 0.29
C LEU A 265 0.26 -7.95 -0.33
N ASP A 266 0.32 -9.28 -0.20
CA ASP A 266 1.39 -10.07 -0.80
C ASP A 266 1.28 -10.16 -2.34
N LEU A 267 0.06 -10.22 -2.88
CA LEU A 267 -0.18 -10.11 -4.32
C LEU A 267 0.24 -8.71 -4.81
N TYR A 268 -0.20 -7.66 -4.11
CA TYR A 268 0.14 -6.28 -4.48
C TYR A 268 1.66 -6.05 -4.43
N ARG A 269 2.34 -6.55 -3.40
CA ARG A 269 3.81 -6.51 -3.28
C ARG A 269 4.48 -7.13 -4.50
N LYS A 270 4.08 -8.36 -4.89
CA LYS A 270 4.67 -9.06 -6.04
C LYS A 270 4.46 -8.28 -7.34
N LEU A 271 3.26 -7.75 -7.55
CA LEU A 271 2.92 -6.93 -8.72
C LEU A 271 3.75 -5.63 -8.77
N VAL A 272 3.94 -4.95 -7.64
CA VAL A 272 4.80 -3.76 -7.53
C VAL A 272 6.24 -4.11 -7.91
N ILE A 273 6.81 -5.19 -7.35
CA ILE A 273 8.20 -5.59 -7.62
C ILE A 273 8.38 -5.96 -9.09
N GLY A 274 7.46 -6.76 -9.66
CA GLY A 274 7.49 -7.11 -11.09
C GLY A 274 7.36 -5.91 -12.03
N SER A 275 6.84 -4.79 -11.53
CA SER A 275 6.64 -3.54 -12.27
C SER A 275 7.55 -2.39 -11.83
N ALA A 276 8.56 -2.65 -10.98
CA ALA A 276 9.29 -1.61 -10.23
C ALA A 276 9.97 -0.53 -11.09
N TRP A 277 10.29 -0.85 -12.35
CA TRP A 277 10.88 0.08 -13.31
C TRP A 277 9.98 1.29 -13.67
N ARG A 278 8.69 1.26 -13.33
CA ARG A 278 7.80 2.42 -13.50
C ARG A 278 7.91 3.41 -12.35
N LYS A 279 8.12 4.67 -12.72
CA LYS A 279 8.22 5.82 -11.81
C LYS A 279 7.05 5.98 -10.82
N GLN A 280 5.84 5.54 -11.12
CA GLN A 280 4.70 5.70 -10.19
C GLN A 280 4.58 4.56 -9.16
N MET A 281 5.26 3.44 -9.36
CA MET A 281 5.07 2.24 -8.54
C MET A 281 5.32 2.44 -7.04
N PRO A 282 6.38 3.13 -6.58
CA PRO A 282 6.57 3.30 -5.13
C PRO A 282 5.47 4.17 -4.50
N LYS A 283 4.98 5.21 -5.18
CA LYS A 283 3.83 6.01 -4.70
C LYS A 283 2.55 5.18 -4.57
N LEU A 284 2.29 4.33 -5.57
CA LEU A 284 1.14 3.43 -5.56
C LEU A 284 1.29 2.40 -4.43
N ALA A 285 2.48 1.84 -4.22
CA ALA A 285 2.75 0.88 -3.15
C ALA A 285 2.40 1.45 -1.77
N VAL A 286 2.83 2.68 -1.48
CA VAL A 286 2.46 3.38 -0.24
C VAL A 286 0.94 3.54 -0.14
N SER A 287 0.29 3.96 -1.22
CA SER A 287 -1.17 4.17 -1.27
C SER A 287 -1.99 2.87 -1.14
N LEU A 288 -1.38 1.72 -1.45
CA LEU A 288 -1.93 0.38 -1.27
C LEU A 288 -1.71 -0.18 0.13
N GLY A 289 -1.09 0.57 1.05
CA GLY A 289 -0.78 0.10 2.40
C GLY A 289 0.48 -0.76 2.51
N LEU A 290 1.37 -0.73 1.50
CA LEU A 290 2.64 -1.47 1.54
C LEU A 290 3.79 -0.68 2.21
N GLY A 291 3.50 0.47 2.83
CA GLY A 291 4.50 1.36 3.42
C GLY A 291 5.49 0.65 4.35
N ASP A 292 4.98 -0.17 5.28
CA ASP A 292 5.81 -0.91 6.24
C ASP A 292 6.65 -2.02 5.60
N LYS A 293 6.21 -2.55 4.44
CA LYS A 293 6.93 -3.57 3.67
C LYS A 293 7.96 -2.98 2.70
N MET A 294 8.01 -1.66 2.54
CA MET A 294 8.92 -0.99 1.59
C MET A 294 10.41 -1.32 1.80
N PRO A 295 10.93 -1.41 3.04
CA PRO A 295 12.33 -1.80 3.23
C PRO A 295 12.65 -3.18 2.66
N ASP A 296 11.79 -4.17 2.90
CA ASP A 296 11.97 -5.53 2.42
C ASP A 296 11.85 -5.60 0.89
N MET A 297 10.99 -4.77 0.30
CA MET A 297 10.86 -4.64 -1.16
C MET A 297 12.12 -4.03 -1.78
N ILE A 298 12.69 -3.00 -1.15
CA ILE A 298 13.93 -2.37 -1.60
C ILE A 298 15.10 -3.37 -1.52
N GLU A 299 15.20 -4.14 -0.44
CA GLU A 299 16.19 -5.22 -0.30
C GLU A 299 16.02 -6.29 -1.39
N GLU A 300 14.79 -6.66 -1.73
CA GLU A 300 14.51 -7.58 -2.83
C GLU A 300 14.96 -7.01 -4.19
N LEU A 301 14.67 -5.73 -4.49
CA LEU A 301 15.13 -5.07 -5.72
C LEU A 301 16.66 -5.03 -5.80
N ILE A 302 17.33 -4.74 -4.69
CA ILE A 302 18.79 -4.74 -4.61
C ILE A 302 19.35 -6.14 -4.89
N SER A 303 18.78 -7.19 -4.30
CA SER A 303 19.25 -8.56 -4.51
C SER A 303 19.01 -9.06 -5.94
N LYS A 304 17.99 -8.54 -6.64
CA LYS A 304 17.72 -8.77 -8.07
C LYS A 304 18.61 -7.96 -9.02
N GLY A 305 19.51 -7.12 -8.52
CA GLY A 305 20.36 -6.25 -9.35
C GLY A 305 19.65 -5.01 -9.89
N GLN A 306 18.42 -4.74 -9.45
CA GLN A 306 17.60 -3.60 -9.89
C GLN A 306 17.94 -2.32 -9.10
N GLN A 307 19.21 -1.92 -9.11
CA GLN A 307 19.68 -0.84 -8.23
C GLN A 307 19.07 0.52 -8.54
N LEU A 308 18.81 0.82 -9.82
CA LEU A 308 18.17 2.07 -10.22
C LEU A 308 16.75 2.17 -9.65
N ASP A 309 15.99 1.08 -9.74
CA ASP A 309 14.63 0.99 -9.20
C ASP A 309 14.65 1.08 -7.66
N ALA A 310 15.58 0.38 -7.01
CA ALA A 310 15.77 0.43 -5.56
C ALA A 310 16.10 1.85 -5.06
N VAL A 311 16.97 2.58 -5.76
CA VAL A 311 17.29 3.98 -5.45
C VAL A 311 16.05 4.86 -5.60
N HIS A 312 15.28 4.68 -6.67
CA HIS A 312 14.05 5.43 -6.89
C HIS A 312 13.02 5.18 -5.77
N PHE A 313 12.80 3.91 -5.42
CA PHE A 313 11.92 3.53 -4.29
C PHE A 313 12.40 4.17 -2.99
N THR A 314 13.71 4.11 -2.71
CA THR A 314 14.32 4.67 -1.50
C THR A 314 14.04 6.17 -1.35
N TYR A 315 14.19 6.95 -2.42
CA TYR A 315 13.90 8.38 -2.40
C TYR A 315 12.42 8.66 -2.17
N GLU A 316 11.55 7.94 -2.87
CA GLU A 316 10.11 8.17 -2.80
C GLU A 316 9.54 7.93 -1.41
N VAL A 317 10.04 6.92 -0.68
CA VAL A 317 9.59 6.61 0.69
C VAL A 317 10.48 7.16 1.80
N GLY A 318 11.46 8.00 1.47
CA GLY A 318 12.30 8.67 2.46
C GLY A 318 13.23 7.75 3.25
N LEU A 319 13.62 6.59 2.70
CA LEU A 319 14.50 5.60 3.36
C LEU A 319 15.99 5.77 3.02
N VAL A 320 16.40 6.96 2.59
CA VAL A 320 17.76 7.29 2.12
C VAL A 320 18.84 6.95 3.15
N ASN A 321 18.53 7.09 4.45
CA ASN A 321 19.46 6.76 5.53
C ASN A 321 19.71 5.24 5.65
N ARG A 322 18.68 4.42 5.39
CA ARG A 322 18.78 2.95 5.46
C ARG A 322 19.39 2.36 4.19
N PHE A 323 19.09 2.94 3.03
CA PHE A 323 19.58 2.47 1.73
C PHE A 323 20.33 3.60 1.00
N PRO A 324 21.59 3.90 1.35
CA PRO A 324 22.30 5.02 0.76
C PRO A 324 22.44 4.89 -0.78
N PRO A 325 21.97 5.87 -1.58
CA PRO A 325 21.97 5.75 -3.03
C PRO A 325 23.36 5.65 -3.66
N VAL A 326 24.34 6.36 -3.13
CA VAL A 326 25.70 6.41 -3.70
C VAL A 326 26.36 5.02 -3.71
N PRO A 327 26.39 4.26 -2.59
CA PRO A 327 26.82 2.85 -2.61
C PRO A 327 26.09 1.98 -3.63
N LEU A 328 24.75 2.08 -3.71
CA LEU A 328 23.95 1.28 -4.65
C LEU A 328 24.31 1.56 -6.11
N LEU A 329 24.44 2.85 -6.47
CA LEU A 329 24.84 3.25 -7.83
C LEU A 329 26.28 2.84 -8.16
N LYS A 330 27.19 2.89 -7.18
CA LYS A 330 28.57 2.40 -7.37
C LYS A 330 28.61 0.90 -7.61
N ALA A 331 27.81 0.12 -6.88
CA ALA A 331 27.68 -1.32 -7.09
C ALA A 331 27.13 -1.61 -8.50
N PHE A 332 26.06 -0.93 -8.90
CA PHE A 332 25.51 -1.02 -10.26
C PHE A 332 26.53 -0.74 -11.36
N LEU A 333 27.29 0.37 -11.24
CA LEU A 333 28.33 0.71 -12.23
C LEU A 333 29.46 -0.33 -12.28
N LYS A 334 29.81 -0.93 -11.14
CA LYS A 334 30.82 -2.00 -11.08
C LYS A 334 30.33 -3.25 -11.82
N ASP A 335 29.09 -3.65 -11.60
CA ASP A 335 28.49 -4.82 -12.24
C ASP A 335 28.28 -4.60 -13.75
N ALA A 336 27.82 -3.41 -14.14
CA ALA A 336 27.69 -3.01 -15.54
C ALA A 336 29.04 -3.03 -16.27
N LYS A 337 30.11 -2.51 -15.63
CA LYS A 337 31.48 -2.57 -16.18
C LYS A 337 31.95 -4.01 -16.37
N LYS A 338 31.72 -4.87 -15.37
CA LYS A 338 32.09 -6.29 -15.44
C LYS A 338 31.37 -6.99 -16.59
N ALA A 339 30.06 -6.76 -16.75
CA ALA A 339 29.28 -7.31 -17.85
C ALA A 339 29.77 -6.82 -19.21
N ALA A 340 30.08 -5.53 -19.35
CA ALA A 340 30.61 -4.96 -20.59
C ALA A 340 31.99 -5.54 -20.95
N SER A 341 32.89 -5.70 -19.98
CA SER A 341 34.19 -6.36 -20.19
C SER A 341 34.02 -7.81 -20.65
N SER A 342 33.10 -8.57 -20.03
CA SER A 342 32.84 -9.96 -20.44
C SER A 342 32.24 -10.07 -21.85
N ILE A 343 31.45 -9.10 -22.31
CA ILE A 343 30.95 -9.06 -23.69
C ILE A 343 32.09 -8.75 -24.69
N LEU A 344 33.02 -7.86 -24.31
CA LEU A 344 34.16 -7.48 -25.14
C LEU A 344 35.18 -8.63 -25.31
N GLU A 345 35.33 -9.46 -24.28
CA GLU A 345 36.24 -10.60 -24.26
C GLU A 345 35.68 -11.86 -24.94
N ASP A 346 34.39 -11.85 -25.35
CA ASP A 346 33.76 -12.98 -26.04
C ASP A 346 34.05 -12.94 -27.56
N PRO A 347 34.91 -13.84 -28.10
CA PRO A 347 35.31 -13.82 -29.51
C PRO A 347 34.16 -14.13 -30.49
N ASN A 348 33.00 -14.60 -30.02
CA ASN A 348 31.82 -14.85 -30.86
C ASN A 348 30.88 -13.63 -31.01
N ASN A 349 31.15 -12.49 -30.36
CA ASN A 349 30.28 -11.31 -30.35
C ASN A 349 30.75 -10.12 -31.21
N ALA A 350 31.73 -10.32 -32.10
CA ALA A 350 32.31 -9.27 -32.95
C ALA A 350 31.34 -8.53 -33.91
N GLY A 351 30.05 -8.88 -33.94
CA GLY A 351 29.06 -8.35 -34.90
C GLY A 351 27.86 -7.60 -34.33
N ARG A 352 27.83 -7.18 -33.06
CA ARG A 352 26.68 -6.47 -32.45
C ARG A 352 26.99 -5.13 -31.79
N ALA A 353 28.09 -4.49 -32.20
CA ALA A 353 28.32 -3.07 -31.93
C ALA A 353 27.88 -2.22 -33.14
N ALA A 354 26.57 -1.94 -33.22
CA ALA A 354 25.99 -0.83 -33.99
C ALA A 354 24.67 -0.41 -33.36
#